data_AF-A0A820Q910-F1
#
_entry.id   AF-A0A820Q910-F1
#
_cell.length_a   1.000
_cell.length_b   1.000
_cell.length_c   1.000
_cell.angle_alpha   90.00
_cell.angle_beta   90.00
_cell.angle_gamma   90.00
#
_symmetry.space_group_name_H-M   'P 1'
#
loop_
_entity.id
_entity.type
_entity.pdbx_description
1 polymer ?
#
loop_
_entity_poly.entity_id
_entity_poly.type
_entity_poly.pdbx_seq_one_letter_code
_entity_poly.pdbx_strand_id
1 'polypeptide(L)'
;NMTTSRYYYHPHELLKSNRQYGEPVPEVYMPPTTKFNGSTTNRDTYKGQQGKRANAFVPELRGLRHTGKQDLTTNYRTDYHSHGLTLCAARAYVIAQQKQTNSAPISAQ
;
A
#
# COMPACT_ATOMS: atom_id res chain seq x y z
N ASN A 1 66.87 -41.66 56.97
CA ASN A 1 65.66 -42.32 56.47
C ASN A 1 65.50 -42.10 54.98
N MET A 2 65.71 -43.17 54.20
CA MET A 2 65.43 -43.20 52.78
C MET A 2 63.95 -43.56 52.61
N THR A 3 63.15 -42.66 52.03
CA THR A 3 61.74 -42.94 51.73
C THR A 3 61.64 -43.63 50.38
N THR A 4 60.60 -44.44 50.18
CA THR A 4 60.30 -45.09 48.89
C THR A 4 60.25 -44.06 47.76
N SER A 5 59.61 -42.92 48.01
CA SER A 5 59.56 -41.79 47.07
C SER A 5 60.95 -41.32 46.61
N ARG A 6 61.89 -41.11 47.55
CA ARG A 6 63.25 -40.64 47.21
C ARG A 6 64.08 -41.69 46.46
N TYR A 7 63.77 -42.97 46.65
CA TYR A 7 64.40 -44.06 45.93
C TYR A 7 63.91 -44.17 44.48
N TYR A 8 62.59 -44.08 44.25
CA TYR A 8 62.01 -44.23 42.91
C TYR A 8 62.08 -42.97 42.05
N TYR A 9 62.02 -41.78 42.64
CA TYR A 9 62.00 -40.52 41.90
C TYR A 9 63.32 -39.79 42.07
N HIS A 10 64.29 -40.20 41.27
CA HIS A 10 65.58 -39.52 41.11
C HIS A 10 65.68 -38.99 39.67
N PRO A 11 66.53 -37.97 39.42
CA PRO A 11 66.73 -37.47 38.08
C PRO A 11 67.18 -38.60 37.14
N HIS A 12 66.40 -38.87 36.12
CA HIS A 12 66.79 -39.76 35.03
C HIS A 12 67.36 -38.92 33.89
N GLU A 13 68.41 -39.43 33.24
CA GLU A 13 68.91 -38.79 32.02
C GLU A 13 67.83 -38.86 30.94
N LEU A 14 67.46 -37.70 30.40
CA LEU A 14 66.62 -37.66 29.21
C LEU A 14 67.48 -38.12 28.02
N LEU A 15 66.91 -38.98 27.17
CA LEU A 15 67.52 -39.32 25.89
C LEU A 15 67.84 -38.03 25.15
N LYS A 16 69.12 -37.84 24.81
CA LYS A 16 69.55 -36.71 23.99
C LYS A 16 68.90 -36.84 22.62
N SER A 17 68.46 -35.73 22.03
CA SER A 17 67.91 -35.71 20.68
C SER A 17 68.86 -36.42 19.71
N ASN A 18 68.36 -37.47 19.07
CA ASN A 18 69.21 -38.37 18.31
C ASN A 18 69.42 -37.80 16.90
N ARG A 19 70.29 -36.79 16.78
CA ARG A 19 70.61 -36.11 15.51
C ARG A 19 71.10 -37.08 14.42
N GLN A 20 71.63 -38.24 14.82
CA GLN A 20 72.16 -39.26 13.91
C GLN A 20 71.10 -40.12 13.21
N TYR A 21 69.88 -40.21 13.75
CA TYR A 21 68.81 -41.07 13.21
C TYR A 21 67.67 -40.29 12.53
N GLY A 22 67.91 -39.03 12.17
CA GLY A 22 66.94 -38.25 11.42
C GLY A 22 65.67 -37.94 12.22
N GLU A 23 65.82 -37.60 13.51
CA GLU A 23 64.77 -36.86 14.21
C GLU A 23 64.33 -35.72 13.28
N PRO A 24 63.02 -35.62 12.94
CA PRO A 24 62.56 -34.54 12.10
C PRO A 24 63.01 -33.24 12.75
N VAL A 25 63.87 -32.50 12.06
CA VAL A 25 64.18 -31.12 12.40
C VAL A 25 62.84 -30.44 12.67
N PRO A 26 62.70 -29.67 13.77
CA PRO A 26 61.44 -29.02 14.09
C PRO A 26 61.00 -28.28 12.83
N GLU A 27 59.88 -28.74 12.26
CA GLU A 27 59.41 -28.30 10.97
C GLU A 27 59.34 -26.77 11.03
N VAL A 28 60.12 -26.10 10.18
CA VAL A 28 60.17 -24.64 10.18
C VAL A 28 58.76 -24.18 9.86
N TYR A 29 58.07 -23.59 10.85
CA TYR A 29 56.73 -23.09 10.65
C TYR A 29 56.73 -22.09 9.49
N MET A 30 56.07 -22.47 8.40
CA MET A 30 55.86 -21.60 7.25
C MET A 30 54.46 -21.01 7.34
N PRO A 31 54.30 -19.74 7.73
CA PRO A 31 52.98 -19.11 7.73
C PRO A 31 52.45 -19.02 6.29
N PRO A 32 51.13 -19.15 6.10
CA PRO A 32 50.52 -18.90 4.80
C PRO A 32 50.90 -17.50 4.29
N THR A 33 51.49 -17.43 3.10
CA THR A 33 51.83 -16.16 2.45
C THR A 33 50.59 -15.48 1.82
N THR A 34 49.53 -16.25 1.62
CA THR A 34 48.29 -15.78 1.01
C THR A 34 47.38 -15.11 2.04
N LYS A 35 46.75 -14.01 1.63
CA LYS A 35 45.77 -13.32 2.48
C LYS A 35 44.49 -14.14 2.58
N PHE A 36 43.85 -14.10 3.74
CA PHE A 36 42.50 -14.63 3.91
C PHE A 36 41.50 -13.81 3.08
N ASN A 37 40.69 -14.47 2.25
CA ASN A 37 39.74 -13.82 1.33
C ASN A 37 38.58 -13.12 2.07
N GLY A 38 38.29 -13.47 3.33
CA GLY A 38 37.30 -12.74 4.14
C GLY A 38 35.85 -12.89 3.69
N SER A 39 35.56 -13.75 2.71
CA SER A 39 34.19 -14.06 2.30
C SER A 39 33.75 -15.41 2.83
N THR A 40 32.50 -15.47 3.27
CA THR A 40 31.85 -16.71 3.70
C THR A 40 30.91 -17.20 2.62
N THR A 41 30.68 -18.50 2.56
CA THR A 41 29.70 -19.11 1.64
C THR A 41 28.32 -18.46 1.78
N ASN A 42 27.92 -18.09 3.00
CA ASN A 42 26.66 -17.37 3.24
C ASN A 42 26.66 -15.98 2.61
N ARG A 43 27.74 -15.20 2.79
CA ARG A 43 27.87 -13.86 2.19
C ARG A 43 27.81 -13.92 0.68
N ASP A 44 28.40 -14.94 0.07
CA ASP A 44 28.46 -15.09 -1.39
C ASP A 44 27.16 -15.60 -2.00
N THR A 45 26.47 -16.53 -1.33
CA THR A 45 25.25 -17.18 -1.86
C THR A 45 23.96 -16.41 -1.54
N TYR A 46 23.86 -15.77 -0.38
CA TYR A 46 22.65 -15.04 0.02
C TYR A 46 22.75 -13.55 -0.32
N LYS A 47 22.75 -13.25 -1.63
CA LYS A 47 22.56 -11.87 -2.12
C LYS A 47 21.06 -11.60 -2.21
N GLY A 48 20.58 -10.50 -1.63
CA GLY A 48 19.17 -10.10 -1.75
C GLY A 48 18.75 -10.04 -3.21
N GLN A 49 17.81 -10.88 -3.62
CA GLN A 49 17.31 -10.91 -4.99
C GLN A 49 16.18 -9.89 -5.13
N GLN A 50 16.22 -9.08 -6.18
CA GLN A 50 15.10 -8.21 -6.52
C GLN A 50 14.04 -9.01 -7.29
N GLY A 51 12.87 -9.18 -6.68
CA GLY A 51 11.70 -9.74 -7.34
C GLY A 51 10.97 -8.72 -8.21
N LYS A 52 10.34 -9.17 -9.30
CA LYS A 52 9.40 -8.33 -10.05
C LYS A 52 8.14 -8.10 -9.22
N ARG A 53 7.62 -6.87 -9.22
CA ARG A 53 6.30 -6.58 -8.63
C ARG A 53 5.22 -7.29 -9.47
N ALA A 54 4.21 -7.83 -8.80
CA ALA A 54 3.05 -8.39 -9.50
C ALA A 54 2.27 -7.27 -10.20
N ASN A 55 1.74 -7.57 -11.39
CA ASN A 55 0.84 -6.67 -12.10
C ASN A 55 -0.53 -6.68 -11.42
N ALA A 56 -1.13 -5.51 -11.26
CA ALA A 56 -2.49 -5.40 -10.75
C ALA A 56 -3.50 -5.84 -11.83
N PHE A 57 -4.43 -6.72 -11.48
CA PHE A 57 -5.55 -7.12 -12.34
C PHE A 57 -6.80 -6.30 -11.99
N VAL A 58 -6.80 -5.03 -12.40
CA VAL A 58 -7.93 -4.12 -12.14
C VAL A 58 -8.94 -4.24 -13.29
N PRO A 59 -10.25 -4.40 -13.02
CA PRO A 59 -11.26 -4.44 -14.07
C PRO A 59 -11.31 -3.11 -14.83
N GLU A 60 -11.57 -3.18 -16.13
CA GLU A 60 -11.76 -1.98 -16.94
C GLU A 60 -12.99 -1.20 -16.46
N LEU A 61 -12.77 0.06 -16.08
CA LEU A 61 -13.84 1.01 -15.77
C LEU A 61 -14.50 1.45 -17.09
N ARG A 62 -15.41 0.63 -17.61
CA ARG A 62 -16.27 0.99 -18.74
C ARG A 62 -17.51 1.71 -18.21
N GLY A 63 -17.70 2.96 -18.62
CA GLY A 63 -18.95 3.68 -18.37
C GLY A 63 -20.12 2.93 -18.98
N LEU A 64 -21.17 2.69 -18.18
CA LEU A 64 -22.38 2.04 -18.66
C LEU A 64 -23.07 2.99 -19.65
N ARG A 65 -23.11 2.63 -20.94
CA ARG A 65 -23.87 3.38 -21.93
C ARG A 65 -25.36 3.13 -21.67
N HIS A 66 -26.04 4.10 -21.08
CA HIS A 66 -27.50 4.04 -20.98
C HIS A 66 -28.10 4.14 -22.38
N THR A 67 -28.96 3.19 -22.75
CA THR A 67 -29.73 3.23 -23.99
C THR A 67 -31.20 3.45 -23.62
N GLY A 68 -31.88 4.33 -24.35
CA GLY A 68 -33.26 4.69 -24.08
C GLY A 68 -33.45 6.05 -23.40
N LYS A 69 -34.67 6.58 -23.52
CA LYS A 69 -35.08 7.83 -22.88
C LYS A 69 -35.62 7.51 -21.49
N GLN A 70 -35.18 8.24 -20.49
CA GLN A 70 -35.77 8.18 -19.15
C GLN A 70 -37.01 9.08 -19.12
N ASP A 71 -38.13 8.57 -18.63
CA ASP A 71 -39.27 9.42 -18.27
C ASP A 71 -38.96 10.13 -16.95
N LEU A 72 -38.95 11.46 -17.01
CA LEU A 72 -38.69 12.34 -15.86
C LEU A 72 -39.99 12.96 -15.32
N THR A 73 -41.14 12.51 -15.82
CA THR A 73 -42.44 13.03 -15.43
C THR A 73 -42.91 12.34 -14.15
N THR A 74 -43.28 13.13 -13.15
CA THR A 74 -43.86 12.63 -11.91
C THR A 74 -45.39 12.62 -12.00
N ASN A 75 -46.03 11.76 -11.21
CA ASN A 75 -47.49 11.76 -11.04
C ASN A 75 -48.03 13.13 -10.64
N TYR A 76 -47.31 13.88 -9.80
CA TYR A 76 -47.74 15.22 -9.43
C TYR A 76 -47.86 16.15 -10.65
N ARG A 77 -46.89 16.08 -11.58
CA ARG A 77 -46.88 16.91 -12.78
C ARG A 77 -47.97 16.50 -13.78
N THR A 78 -48.38 15.23 -13.80
CA THR A 78 -49.50 14.77 -14.63
C THR A 78 -50.84 15.14 -14.02
N ASP A 79 -50.97 15.00 -12.70
CA ASP A 79 -52.27 15.02 -12.03
C ASP A 79 -52.69 16.41 -11.58
N TYR A 80 -51.72 17.27 -11.24
CA TYR A 80 -51.98 18.62 -10.70
C TYR A 80 -51.50 19.69 -11.68
N HIS A 81 -52.37 20.02 -12.64
CA HIS A 81 -52.15 21.11 -13.58
C HIS A 81 -53.26 22.17 -13.48
N SER A 82 -53.04 23.35 -14.07
CA SER A 82 -54.08 24.38 -14.09
C SER A 82 -55.31 23.87 -14.85
N HIS A 83 -56.48 23.92 -14.22
CA HIS A 83 -57.75 23.45 -14.79
C HIS A 83 -58.57 24.56 -15.46
N GLY A 84 -58.02 25.76 -15.64
CA GLY A 84 -58.69 26.84 -16.39
C GLY A 84 -60.03 27.27 -15.80
N LEU A 85 -60.10 27.45 -14.48
CA LEU A 85 -61.34 27.85 -13.81
C LEU A 85 -61.81 29.22 -14.30
N THR A 86 -63.11 29.32 -14.58
CA THR A 86 -63.75 30.58 -14.98
C THR A 86 -64.16 31.40 -13.76
N LEU A 87 -64.25 32.73 -13.94
CA LEU A 87 -64.78 33.63 -12.92
C LEU A 87 -66.25 33.31 -12.65
N CYS A 88 -66.62 33.22 -11.37
CA CYS A 88 -68.03 33.15 -10.98
C CYS A 88 -68.79 34.39 -11.50
N ALA A 89 -70.04 34.18 -11.94
CA ALA A 89 -70.88 35.19 -12.57
C ALA A 89 -70.98 36.49 -11.74
N ALA A 90 -71.15 36.38 -10.42
CA ALA A 90 -71.22 37.55 -9.54
C ALA A 90 -69.94 38.39 -9.60
N ARG A 91 -68.76 37.73 -9.61
CA ARG A 91 -67.47 38.42 -9.68
C ARG A 91 -67.22 38.99 -11.07
N ALA A 92 -67.61 38.29 -12.13
CA ALA A 92 -67.55 38.80 -13.50
C ALA A 92 -68.42 40.06 -13.66
N TYR A 93 -69.61 40.07 -13.05
CA TYR A 93 -70.54 41.21 -13.08
C TYR A 93 -69.97 42.46 -12.39
N VAL A 94 -69.41 42.32 -11.18
CA VAL A 94 -68.76 43.44 -10.47
C VAL A 94 -67.61 44.03 -11.28
N ILE A 95 -66.79 43.19 -11.92
CA ILE A 95 -65.70 43.65 -12.79
C ILE A 95 -66.25 44.42 -13.99
N ALA A 96 -67.36 43.98 -14.59
CA ALA A 96 -68.00 44.67 -15.69
C ALA A 96 -68.53 46.06 -15.27
N GLN A 97 -69.16 46.17 -14.09
CA GLN A 97 -69.61 47.45 -13.55
C GLN A 97 -68.45 48.42 -13.32
N GLN A 98 -67.36 47.97 -12.68
CA GLN A 98 -66.17 48.80 -12.42
C GLN A 98 -65.51 49.28 -13.71
N LYS A 99 -65.51 48.46 -14.77
CA LYS A 99 -65.02 48.89 -16.09
C LYS A 99 -65.87 50.01 -16.69
N GLN A 100 -67.19 49.97 -16.51
CA GLN A 100 -68.09 51.03 -16.98
C GLN A 100 -67.88 52.33 -16.20
N THR A 101 -67.66 52.27 -14.88
CA THR A 101 -67.39 53.47 -14.07
C THR A 101 -66.05 54.12 -14.39
N ASN A 102 -65.02 53.30 -14.64
CA ASN A 102 -63.66 53.79 -14.92
C ASN A 102 -63.46 54.28 -16.37
N SER A 103 -64.43 54.06 -17.25
CA SER A 103 -64.40 54.52 -18.65
C SER A 103 -65.28 55.76 -18.89
N ALA A 104 -65.99 56.26 -17.88
CA ALA A 104 -66.66 57.56 -17.97
C ALA A 104 -65.61 58.69 -17.97
N PRO A 105 -65.63 59.62 -18.93
CA PRO A 105 -64.65 60.70 -18.97
C PRO A 105 -64.82 61.61 -17.75
N ILE A 106 -63.72 61.87 -17.04
CA ILE A 106 -63.65 62.94 -16.05
C ILE A 106 -63.89 64.25 -16.83
N SER A 107 -65.10 64.83 -16.72
CA SER A 107 -65.35 66.17 -17.22
C SER A 107 -64.52 67.14 -16.38
N ALA A 108 -63.43 67.65 -16.96
CA ALA A 108 -62.63 68.71 -16.35
C ALA A 108 -63.48 70.00 -16.27
N GLN A 109 -63.61 70.55 -15.07
CA GLN A 109 -64.07 71.92 -14.82
C GLN A 109 -62.86 72.85 -14.68
#